data_AF-A0A7K8R3U4-F1
#
_entry.id   AF-A0A7K8R3U4-F1
#
_cell.length_a   1.000
_cell.length_b   1.000
_cell.length_c   1.000
_cell.angle_alpha   90.00
_cell.angle_beta   90.00
_cell.angle_gamma   90.00
#
_symmetry.space_group_name_H-M   'P 1'
#
loop_
_entity.id
_entity.type
_entity.pdbx_description
1 polymer ?
#
loop_
_entity_poly.entity_id
_entity_poly.type
_entity_poly.pdbx_seq_one_letter_code
_entity_poly.pdbx_strand_id
1 'polypeptide(L)' 'LPVQSAITQPQPGAAVPAGELTVKGYAWSGGGREVVRVDVSLDGGHTWRVADLAGEQVAPGRAWAWVLWELRAPVD' A
#
# COMPACT_ATOMS: atom_id res chain seq x y z
N LEU A 1 -2.13 -2.03 19.08
CA LEU A 1 -1.83 -2.84 17.87
C LEU A 1 -0.65 -2.24 17.12
N PRO A 2 0.20 -3.07 16.48
CA PRO A 2 1.34 -2.64 15.67
C PRO A 2 0.90 -2.10 14.30
N VAL A 3 1.88 -1.75 13.44
CA VAL A 3 1.64 -1.43 12.03
C VAL A 3 1.20 -2.68 11.25
N GLN A 4 0.32 -2.50 10.28
CA GLN A 4 -0.20 -3.56 9.42
C GLN A 4 -0.52 -3.03 8.02
N SER A 5 -0.41 -3.89 7.00
CA SER A 5 -0.82 -3.62 5.62
C SER A 5 -1.20 -4.90 4.88
N ALA A 6 -2.02 -4.78 3.84
CA ALA A 6 -2.30 -5.89 2.94
C ALA A 6 -2.58 -5.42 1.50
N ILE A 7 -2.24 -6.26 0.53
CA ILE A 7 -2.59 -6.10 -0.88
C ILE A 7 -4.03 -6.57 -1.07
N THR A 8 -4.87 -5.76 -1.72
CA THR A 8 -6.26 -6.10 -2.07
C THR A 8 -6.44 -6.31 -3.57
N GLN A 9 -5.52 -5.80 -4.39
CA GLN A 9 -5.48 -6.00 -5.84
C GLN A 9 -4.02 -6.03 -6.33
N PRO A 10 -3.63 -6.99 -7.18
CA PRO A 10 -4.42 -8.13 -7.67
C PRO A 10 -4.66 -9.20 -6.59
N GLN A 11 -5.57 -10.14 -6.86
CA GLN A 11 -5.79 -11.31 -6.01
C GLN A 11 -4.70 -12.38 -6.25
N PRO A 12 -4.37 -13.23 -5.25
CA PRO A 12 -3.43 -14.33 -5.45
C PRO A 12 -3.84 -15.23 -6.62
N GLY A 13 -2.90 -15.52 -7.52
CA GLY A 13 -3.12 -16.37 -8.69
C GLY A 13 -3.82 -15.70 -9.88
N ALA A 14 -4.14 -14.40 -9.80
CA ALA A 14 -4.71 -13.68 -10.94
C ALA A 14 -3.69 -13.57 -12.08
N ALA A 15 -4.13 -13.85 -13.31
CA ALA A 15 -3.39 -13.49 -14.52
C ALA A 15 -3.64 -12.01 -14.81
N VAL A 16 -2.57 -11.22 -14.89
CA VAL A 16 -2.64 -9.79 -15.22
C VAL A 16 -2.09 -9.55 -16.63
N PRO A 17 -2.67 -8.62 -17.40
CA PRO A 17 -2.10 -8.25 -18.70
C PRO A 17 -0.69 -7.65 -18.53
N ALA A 18 0.17 -7.90 -19.51
CA ALA A 18 1.43 -7.16 -19.66
C ALA A 18 1.16 -5.66 -19.90
N GLY A 19 2.09 -4.81 -19.46
CA GLY A 19 1.95 -3.36 -19.52
C GLY A 19 1.86 -2.75 -18.12
N GLU A 20 0.87 -1.88 -17.88
CA GLU A 20 0.73 -1.21 -16.58
C GLU A 20 -0.20 -1.98 -15.63
N LEU A 21 0.33 -2.35 -14.46
CA LEU A 21 -0.44 -2.90 -13.35
C LEU A 21 -0.65 -1.85 -12.27
N THR A 22 -1.89 -1.66 -11.83
CA THR A 22 -2.19 -0.95 -10.58
C THR A 22 -2.34 -1.95 -9.44
N VAL A 23 -1.39 -1.91 -8.50
CA VAL A 23 -1.45 -2.65 -7.23
C VAL A 23 -2.11 -1.76 -6.18
N LYS A 24 -3.03 -2.31 -5.39
CA LYS A 24 -3.77 -1.57 -4.36
C LYS A 24 -3.77 -2.30 -3.04
N GLY A 25 -3.96 -1.54 -1.96
CA GLY A 25 -4.17 -2.11 -0.65
C GLY A 25 -4.56 -1.09 0.41
N TYR A 26 -4.47 -1.53 1.65
CA TYR A 26 -4.62 -0.68 2.82
C TYR A 26 -3.40 -0.82 3.74
N ALA A 27 -3.20 0.19 4.58
CA ALA A 27 -2.23 0.18 5.67
C ALA A 27 -2.79 0.92 6.88
N TRP A 28 -2.33 0.56 8.08
CA TRP A 28 -2.78 1.15 9.34
C TRP A 28 -1.78 0.93 10.46
N SER A 29 -1.78 1.79 11.48
CA SER A 29 -1.02 1.61 12.72
C SER A 29 -1.85 1.99 13.93
N GLY A 30 -1.76 1.18 15.00
CA GLY A 30 -2.52 1.45 16.22
C GLY A 30 -2.07 2.71 16.98
N GLY A 31 -2.91 3.15 17.92
CA GLY A 31 -2.56 4.28 18.80
C GLY A 31 -2.51 5.64 18.09
N GLY A 32 -3.19 5.79 16.95
CA GLY A 32 -3.32 7.06 16.25
C GLY A 32 -2.06 7.48 15.49
N ARG A 33 -1.13 6.54 15.28
CA ARG A 33 0.09 6.75 14.49
C ARG A 33 -0.24 6.68 13.00
N GLU A 34 0.21 7.69 12.27
CA GLU A 34 0.02 7.77 10.83
C GLU A 34 0.91 6.77 10.09
N VAL A 35 0.40 6.25 8.97
CA VAL A 35 1.22 5.53 7.99
C VAL A 35 1.88 6.57 7.09
N VAL A 36 3.19 6.74 7.24
CA VAL A 36 3.95 7.75 6.49
C VAL A 36 4.51 7.23 5.16
N ARG A 37 4.55 5.91 4.97
CA ARG A 37 5.03 5.26 3.75
C ARG A 37 4.51 3.82 3.64
N VAL A 38 4.24 3.39 2.41
CA VAL A 38 4.08 1.98 2.05
C VAL A 38 5.06 1.69 0.92
N ASP A 39 5.96 0.73 1.16
CA ASP A 39 6.92 0.24 0.17
C ASP A 39 6.37 -1.07 -0.42
N VAL A 40 6.28 -1.15 -1.75
CA VAL A 40 5.72 -2.31 -2.48
C VAL A 40 6.79 -2.92 -3.36
N SER A 41 6.87 -4.25 -3.37
CA SER A 41 7.79 -5.02 -4.21
C SER A 41 7.00 -5.89 -5.20
N LEU A 42 7.55 -6.04 -6.40
CA LEU A 42 7.05 -6.93 -7.46
C LEU A 42 7.94 -8.15 -7.69
N ASP A 43 9.05 -8.27 -6.94
CA ASP A 43 10.07 -9.29 -7.11
C ASP A 43 10.32 -10.09 -5.82
N GLY A 44 9.33 -10.15 -4.93
CA GLY A 44 9.45 -10.91 -3.68
C GLY A 44 10.30 -10.23 -2.61
N GLY A 45 10.53 -8.93 -2.72
CA GLY A 45 11.19 -8.10 -1.70
C GLY A 45 12.64 -7.72 -2.01
N HIS A 46 13.11 -7.93 -3.24
CA HIS A 46 14.47 -7.55 -3.65
C HIS A 46 14.58 -6.07 -3.99
N THR A 47 13.59 -5.53 -4.69
CA THR A 47 13.46 -4.11 -5.01
C THR A 47 12.11 -3.55 -4.58
N TRP A 48 12.08 -2.24 -4.31
CA TRP A 48 10.95 -1.57 -3.68
C TRP A 48 10.61 -0.28 -4.40
N ARG A 49 9.31 0.04 -4.46
CA ARG A 49 8.77 1.30 -4.96
C ARG A 49 7.80 1.86 -3.93
N VAL A 50 7.82 3.18 -3.75
CA VAL A 50 6.93 3.87 -2.83
C VAL A 50 5.54 3.99 -3.46
N ALA A 51 4.50 3.58 -2.73
CA ALA A 51 3.12 3.72 -3.16
C ALA A 51 2.55 5.11 -2.81
N ASP A 52 1.57 5.54 -3.60
CA ASP A 52 0.80 6.75 -3.33
C ASP A 52 -0.20 6.46 -2.22
N LEU A 53 -0.22 7.32 -1.18
CA LEU A 53 -1.15 7.21 -0.07
C LEU A 53 -2.37 8.10 -0.30
N ALA A 54 -3.56 7.52 -0.22
CA ALA A 54 -4.82 8.23 -0.24
C ALA A 54 -5.29 8.53 1.19
N GLY A 55 -5.63 9.78 1.46
CA GLY A 55 -6.13 10.24 2.75
C GLY A 55 -5.82 11.70 2.98
N GLU A 56 -6.53 12.30 3.94
CA GLU A 56 -6.25 13.66 4.41
C GLU A 56 -5.21 13.64 5.51
N GLN A 57 -4.47 14.75 5.65
CA GLN A 57 -3.57 14.96 6.77
C GLN A 57 -4.37 15.05 8.07
N VAL A 58 -4.06 14.18 9.02
CA VAL A 58 -4.73 14.11 10.32
C VAL A 58 -3.85 14.74 11.39
N ALA A 59 -4.46 15.33 12.43
CA ALA A 59 -3.69 15.84 13.55
C ALA A 59 -2.82 14.72 14.18
N PRO A 60 -1.58 15.02 14.63
CA PRO A 60 -0.68 14.04 15.22
C PRO A 60 -1.35 13.24 16.35
N GLY A 61 -1.14 11.92 16.35
CA GLY A 61 -1.71 11.02 17.36
C GLY A 61 -3.21 10.73 17.19
N ARG A 62 -3.83 11.11 16.06
CA ARG A 62 -5.25 10.90 15.79
C ARG A 62 -5.55 10.21 14.45
N ALA A 63 -4.55 9.56 13.85
CA ALA A 63 -4.73 8.76 12.64
C ALA A 63 -5.38 7.40 12.97
N TRP A 64 -6.68 7.41 13.22
CA TRP A 64 -7.43 6.20 13.61
C TRP A 64 -7.90 5.37 12.42
N ALA A 65 -8.15 6.02 11.29
CA ALA A 65 -8.54 5.37 10.04
C ALA A 65 -7.33 4.70 9.37
N TRP A 66 -7.60 3.65 8.60
CA TRP A 66 -6.62 3.14 7.63
C TRP A 66 -6.34 4.20 6.55
N VAL A 67 -5.22 4.00 5.86
CA VAL A 67 -4.96 4.67 4.59
C VAL A 67 -5.11 3.65 3.47
N LEU A 68 -5.72 4.07 2.37
CA LEU A 68 -5.67 3.31 1.13
C LEU A 68 -4.39 3.69 0.40
N TRP A 69 -3.80 2.76 -0.33
CA TRP A 69 -2.62 3.03 -1.13
C TRP A 69 -2.73 2.38 -2.51
N GLU A 70 -2.10 2.99 -3.51
CA GLU A 70 -1.94 2.41 -4.83
C GLU A 70 -0.52 2.62 -5.40
N LEU A 71 -0.08 1.69 -6.22
CA LEU A 71 1.16 1.78 -7.00
C LEU A 71 0.84 1.40 -8.45
N ARG A 72 1.18 2.29 -9.39
CA ARG A 72 1.21 1.97 -10.83
C ARG A 72 2.61 1.55 -11.21
N ALA A 73 2.75 0.37 -11.80
CA ALA A 73 4.04 -0.17 -12.18
C ALA A 73 3.97 -0.99 -13.49
N PRO A 74 4.98 -0.90 -14.36
CA PRO A 74 5.12 -1.81 -15.48
C PRO A 74 5.36 -3.25 -15.01
N VAL A 75 4.70 -4.19 -15.68
CA VAL A 75 4.88 -5.64 -15.58
C VAL A 75 4.97 -6.25 -16.99
N ASP A 76 5.84 -7.24 -17.16
CA ASP A 76 6.06 -7.95 -18.43
C ASP A 76 5.18 -9.19 -18.57
#